data_AF-A0A2Z3JDT9-F1
#
_entry.id   AF-A0A2Z3JDT9-F1
#
_cell.length_a   1.000
_cell.length_b   1.000
_cell.length_c   1.000
_cell.angle_alpha   90.00
_cell.angle_beta   90.00
_cell.angle_gamma   90.00
#
_symmetry.space_group_name_H-M   'P 1'
#
loop_
_entity.id
_entity.type
_entity.pdbx_description
1 polymer ?
#
loop_
_entity_poly.entity_id
_entity_poly.type
_entity_poly.pdbx_seq_one_letter_code
_entity_poly.pdbx_strand_id
1 'polypeptide(L)'
;MTRPECLLKGIVEWRRGERERFVYRAGRTEPYRIEPLPAPVHYGCLPAYFNPADQAEVDAVWLGNQDRQVDEWVEAQVTGLLHLNDQDHKVVFGPLDEAGVLLSWFGPQRGARLQSAEAALTWLSGLPRT
;
A
#
# COMPACT_ATOMS: atom_id res chain seq x y z
N MET A 1 -26.05 -0.66 -8.67
CA MET A 1 -25.83 -0.56 -7.20
C MET A 1 -24.44 0.03 -7.01
N THR A 2 -24.36 1.26 -6.53
CA THR A 2 -23.10 1.93 -6.18
C THR A 2 -22.54 1.24 -4.94
N ARG A 3 -21.32 0.67 -5.04
CA ARG A 3 -20.63 0.11 -3.88
C ARG A 3 -20.39 1.23 -2.87
N PRO A 4 -20.55 1.02 -1.56
CA PRO A 4 -20.17 2.03 -0.58
C PRO A 4 -18.69 2.36 -0.78
N GLU A 5 -18.41 3.65 -0.96
CA GLU A 5 -17.06 4.17 -1.05
C GLU A 5 -16.40 4.01 0.32
N CYS A 6 -15.60 2.95 0.48
CA CYS A 6 -14.82 2.78 1.71
C CYS A 6 -13.55 3.61 1.56
N LEU A 7 -13.56 4.79 2.19
CA LEU A 7 -12.39 5.62 2.35
C LEU A 7 -11.54 5.07 3.50
N LEU A 8 -10.26 4.87 3.22
CA LEU A 8 -9.26 4.54 4.24
C LEU A 8 -8.22 5.65 4.30
N LYS A 9 -7.71 5.86 5.50
CA LYS A 9 -6.66 6.84 5.77
C LYS A 9 -5.34 6.12 5.95
N GLY A 10 -4.37 6.45 5.10
CA GLY A 10 -2.99 5.96 5.16
C GLY A 10 -2.00 7.12 5.26
N ILE A 11 -0.73 6.77 5.43
CA ILE A 11 0.38 7.72 5.44
C ILE A 11 1.44 7.28 4.44
N VAL A 12 2.01 8.23 3.70
CA VAL A 12 3.02 7.98 2.68
C VAL A 12 4.41 7.91 3.31
N GLU A 13 5.13 6.83 3.06
CA GLU A 13 6.47 6.55 3.60
C GLU A 13 7.57 6.58 2.53
N TRP A 14 7.20 6.44 1.26
CA TRP A 14 8.15 6.40 0.16
C TRP A 14 7.54 6.99 -1.12
N ARG A 15 8.20 8.02 -1.66
CA ARG A 15 7.73 8.70 -2.86
C ARG A 15 8.15 7.94 -4.11
N ARG A 16 7.23 7.87 -5.08
CA ARG A 16 7.52 7.39 -6.43
C ARG A 16 8.75 8.11 -7.00
N GLY A 17 9.70 7.35 -7.53
CA GLY A 17 10.92 7.89 -8.14
C GLY A 17 12.07 8.16 -7.15
N GLU A 18 11.85 8.11 -5.85
CA GLU A 18 12.90 8.31 -4.83
C GLU A 18 13.48 6.99 -4.33
N ARG A 19 14.70 7.04 -3.78
CA ARG A 19 15.38 5.87 -3.20
C ARG A 19 15.35 5.88 -1.68
N GLU A 20 15.24 7.06 -1.09
CA GLU A 20 15.11 7.31 0.33
C GLU A 20 13.75 6.78 0.79
N ARG A 21 13.79 5.68 1.54
CA ARG A 21 12.61 5.07 2.11
C ARG A 21 12.53 5.43 3.59
N PHE A 22 11.35 5.81 4.02
CA PHE A 22 11.02 6.06 5.40
C PHE A 22 10.13 4.93 5.93
N VAL A 23 9.87 4.95 7.23
CA VAL A 23 8.92 4.05 7.89
C VAL A 23 8.13 4.85 8.91
N TYR A 24 6.82 4.64 8.97
CA TYR A 24 5.98 5.19 10.02
C TYR A 24 5.99 4.26 11.23
N ARG A 25 6.43 4.76 12.38
CA ARG A 25 6.43 4.02 13.66
C ARG A 25 6.17 4.98 14.81
N ALA A 26 5.38 4.52 15.78
CA ALA A 26 5.13 5.27 17.01
C ALA A 26 4.68 6.73 16.77
N GLY A 27 3.82 6.97 15.78
CA GLY A 27 3.23 8.28 15.53
C GLY A 27 4.05 9.22 14.65
N ARG A 28 5.15 8.77 14.05
CA ARG A 28 6.02 9.59 13.21
C ARG A 28 6.65 8.81 12.07
N THR A 29 7.00 9.51 11.00
CA THR A 29 7.78 8.99 9.88
C THR A 29 9.27 9.23 10.12
N GLU A 30 10.10 8.19 10.03
CA GLU A 30 11.55 8.27 10.26
C GLU A 30 12.35 7.63 9.10
N PRO A 31 13.58 8.14 8.80
CA PRO A 31 14.42 7.54 7.77
C PRO A 31 14.70 6.07 8.06
N TYR A 32 14.52 5.21 7.06
CA TYR A 32 14.69 3.77 7.23
C TYR A 32 15.90 3.25 6.46
N ARG A 33 15.94 3.41 5.14
CA ARG A 33 17.05 2.96 4.29
C ARG A 33 17.05 3.62 2.92
N ILE A 34 18.15 3.45 2.19
CA ILE A 34 18.24 3.81 0.77
C ILE A 34 18.12 2.54 -0.06
N GLU A 35 17.09 2.46 -0.89
CA GLU A 35 16.80 1.31 -1.74
C GLU A 35 17.72 1.29 -2.98
N PRO A 36 18.04 0.12 -3.55
CA PRO A 36 18.89 0.03 -4.73
C PRO A 36 18.21 0.60 -5.99
N LEU A 37 16.89 0.59 -6.03
CA LEU A 37 16.06 1.11 -7.10
C LEU A 37 15.03 2.08 -6.52
N PRO A 38 14.59 3.09 -7.29
CA PRO A 38 13.56 4.02 -6.84
C PRO A 38 12.21 3.33 -6.69
N ALA A 39 11.34 3.89 -5.86
CA ALA A 39 9.97 3.38 -5.69
C ALA A 39 9.21 3.48 -7.02
N PRO A 40 8.56 2.41 -7.51
CA PRO A 40 7.78 2.47 -8.74
C PRO A 40 6.46 3.25 -8.59
N VAL A 41 6.00 3.42 -7.36
CA VAL A 41 4.71 3.99 -6.96
C VAL A 41 4.87 4.73 -5.63
N HIS A 42 3.90 5.56 -5.26
CA HIS A 42 3.85 6.07 -3.89
C HIS A 42 3.44 4.94 -2.95
N TYR A 43 4.20 4.76 -1.88
CA TYR A 43 4.08 3.64 -0.96
C TYR A 43 4.03 4.14 0.48
N GLY A 44 3.32 3.41 1.33
CA GLY A 44 3.30 3.65 2.76
C GLY A 44 2.46 2.61 3.46
N CYS A 45 1.73 3.01 4.50
CA CYS A 45 0.94 2.08 5.29
C CYS A 45 -0.44 2.63 5.64
N LEU A 46 -1.28 1.75 6.18
CA LEU A 46 -2.56 2.02 6.83
C LEU A 46 -2.38 1.83 8.34
N PRO A 47 -2.11 2.91 9.10
CA PRO A 47 -1.75 2.77 10.51
C PRO A 47 -2.82 2.18 11.42
N ALA A 48 -4.05 1.98 10.95
CA ALA A 48 -5.16 1.45 11.73
C ALA A 48 -5.33 -0.08 11.62
N TYR A 49 -4.48 -0.75 10.84
CA TYR A 49 -4.59 -2.18 10.54
C TYR A 49 -3.25 -2.86 10.71
N PHE A 50 -3.23 -3.99 11.42
CA PHE A 50 -2.03 -4.79 11.62
C PHE A 50 -2.02 -6.01 10.69
N ASN A 51 -0.90 -6.25 10.03
CA ASN A 51 -0.66 -7.42 9.20
C ASN A 51 0.20 -8.46 9.96
N PRO A 52 -0.35 -9.63 10.32
CA PRO A 52 0.41 -10.67 11.01
C PRO A 52 1.52 -11.30 10.17
N ALA A 53 1.46 -11.18 8.83
CA ALA A 53 2.42 -11.84 7.94
C ALA A 53 3.84 -11.26 8.05
N ASP A 54 3.96 -9.95 8.28
CA ASP A 54 5.22 -9.23 8.40
C ASP A 54 5.38 -8.49 9.75
N GLN A 55 4.37 -8.61 10.63
CA GLN A 55 4.32 -7.98 11.95
C GLN A 55 4.41 -6.45 11.89
N ALA A 56 3.78 -5.85 10.88
CA ALA A 56 3.74 -4.40 10.68
C ALA A 56 2.32 -3.92 10.35
N GLU A 57 2.15 -2.61 10.24
CA GLU A 57 0.95 -1.99 9.69
C GLU A 57 0.73 -2.44 8.23
N VAL A 58 -0.53 -2.58 7.83
CA VAL A 58 -0.87 -2.98 6.46
C VAL A 58 -0.29 -1.99 5.45
N ASP A 59 0.44 -2.51 4.47
CA ASP A 59 0.99 -1.69 3.39
C ASP A 59 -0.10 -1.09 2.48
N ALA A 60 0.16 0.13 2.03
CA ALA A 60 -0.66 0.92 1.13
C ALA A 60 0.13 1.37 -0.11
N VAL A 61 -0.54 1.35 -1.26
CA VAL A 61 0.02 1.81 -2.53
C VAL A 61 -0.94 2.80 -3.19
N TRP A 62 -0.42 3.96 -3.59
CA TRP A 62 -1.16 4.95 -4.35
C TRP A 62 -0.65 4.99 -5.79
N LEU A 63 -1.52 4.60 -6.72
CA LEU A 63 -1.32 4.68 -8.17
C LEU A 63 -1.79 6.03 -8.71
N GLY A 64 -1.46 6.32 -9.97
CA GLY A 64 -1.79 7.59 -10.63
C GLY A 64 -0.65 8.60 -10.60
N ASN A 65 -0.94 9.79 -11.13
CA ASN A 65 0.03 10.87 -11.32
C ASN A 65 -0.04 11.97 -10.27
N GLN A 66 -0.88 11.83 -9.25
CA GLN A 66 -0.91 12.80 -8.17
C GLN A 66 0.36 12.67 -7.34
N ASP A 67 1.16 13.74 -7.32
CA ASP A 67 2.34 13.82 -6.48
C ASP A 67 1.95 13.71 -4.99
N ARG A 68 2.74 12.92 -4.27
CA ARG A 68 2.65 12.77 -2.81
C ARG A 68 3.97 13.07 -2.12
N GLN A 69 3.90 13.50 -0.87
CA GLN A 69 5.05 13.74 -0.01
C GLN A 69 5.17 12.66 1.07
N VAL A 70 6.40 12.40 1.53
CA VAL A 70 6.59 11.61 2.76
C VAL A 70 5.89 12.33 3.93
N ASP A 71 5.31 11.56 4.86
CA ASP A 71 4.52 12.06 6.00
C ASP A 71 3.16 12.66 5.62
N GLU A 72 2.79 12.62 4.33
CA GLU A 72 1.46 13.01 3.89
C GLU A 72 0.42 11.96 4.30
N TRP A 73 -0.60 12.41 5.03
CA TRP A 73 -1.80 11.61 5.30
C TRP A 73 -2.75 11.68 4.11
N VAL A 74 -3.11 10.52 3.57
CA VAL A 74 -3.98 10.40 2.41
C VAL A 74 -5.24 9.63 2.79
N GLU A 75 -6.39 10.25 2.61
CA GLU A 75 -7.69 9.60 2.64
C GLU A 75 -8.14 9.30 1.20
N ALA A 76 -8.37 8.04 0.88
CA ALA A 76 -8.69 7.62 -0.48
C ALA A 76 -9.59 6.39 -0.52
N GLN A 77 -10.32 6.24 -1.63
CA GLN A 77 -11.16 5.07 -1.88
C GLN A 77 -10.31 3.86 -2.25
N VAL A 78 -10.55 2.75 -1.57
CA VAL A 78 -9.91 1.46 -1.90
C VAL A 78 -10.33 1.02 -3.30
N THR A 79 -9.37 0.78 -4.19
CA THR A 79 -9.63 0.33 -5.56
C THR A 79 -9.29 -1.15 -5.76
N GLY A 80 -8.31 -1.68 -5.03
CA GLY A 80 -7.93 -3.08 -5.16
C GLY A 80 -7.07 -3.63 -4.03
N LEU A 81 -6.74 -4.91 -4.16
CA LEU A 81 -5.77 -5.61 -3.31
C LEU A 81 -4.66 -6.14 -4.20
N LEU A 82 -3.41 -5.79 -3.90
CA LEU A 82 -2.27 -6.54 -4.37
C LEU A 82 -2.13 -7.77 -3.47
N HIS A 83 -2.47 -8.94 -4.02
CA HIS A 83 -2.32 -10.20 -3.31
C HIS A 83 -0.96 -10.83 -3.63
N LEU A 84 -0.24 -11.23 -2.58
CA LEU A 84 1.05 -11.94 -2.63
C LEU A 84 0.95 -13.30 -1.92
N ASN A 85 1.68 -14.32 -2.38
CA ASN A 85 1.59 -15.69 -1.86
C ASN A 85 2.10 -15.84 -0.40
N ASP A 86 2.94 -14.92 0.04
CA ASP A 86 3.47 -14.86 1.41
C ASP A 86 2.56 -14.10 2.38
N GLN A 87 1.35 -13.73 1.96
CA GLN A 87 0.33 -13.03 2.75
C GLN A 87 0.65 -11.57 3.09
N ASP A 88 1.78 -11.04 2.60
CA ASP A 88 2.13 -9.61 2.71
C ASP A 88 1.39 -8.80 1.63
N HIS A 89 0.06 -8.78 1.72
CA HIS A 89 -0.80 -8.08 0.76
C HIS A 89 -0.75 -6.57 0.96
N LYS A 90 -1.08 -5.82 -0.10
CA LYS A 90 -1.06 -4.34 -0.08
C LYS A 90 -2.36 -3.78 -0.57
N VAL A 91 -2.90 -2.80 0.15
CA VAL A 91 -4.12 -2.10 -0.28
C VAL A 91 -3.76 -1.12 -1.38
N VAL A 92 -4.49 -1.16 -2.49
CA VAL A 92 -4.25 -0.32 -3.66
C VAL A 92 -5.32 0.75 -3.75
N PHE A 93 -4.85 1.99 -3.98
CA PHE A 93 -5.65 3.18 -4.25
C PHE A 93 -5.31 3.69 -5.65
N GLY A 94 -6.30 4.27 -6.33
CA GLY A 94 -6.11 4.88 -7.66
C GLY A 94 -6.32 3.91 -8.85
N PRO A 95 -5.92 4.33 -10.07
CA PRO A 95 -6.24 3.65 -11.33
C PRO A 95 -5.50 2.31 -11.47
N LEU A 96 -6.26 1.19 -11.50
CA LEU A 96 -5.68 -0.16 -11.54
C LEU A 96 -5.05 -0.54 -12.90
N ASP A 97 -5.39 0.17 -13.98
CA ASP A 97 -4.76 0.02 -15.29
C ASP A 97 -3.28 0.44 -15.28
N GLU A 98 -2.86 1.25 -14.31
CA GLU A 98 -1.45 1.61 -14.09
C GLU A 98 -0.67 0.62 -13.22
N ALA A 99 -1.31 -0.42 -12.69
CA ALA A 99 -0.69 -1.33 -11.72
C ALA A 99 0.37 -2.27 -12.31
N GLY A 100 0.60 -2.26 -13.63
CA GLY A 100 1.61 -3.11 -14.27
C GLY A 100 3.01 -2.91 -13.69
N VAL A 101 3.39 -1.67 -13.36
CA VAL A 101 4.67 -1.35 -12.73
C VAL A 101 4.75 -1.90 -11.30
N LEU A 102 3.64 -1.83 -10.56
CA LEU A 102 3.55 -2.38 -9.20
C LEU A 102 3.68 -3.91 -9.22
N LEU A 103 2.97 -4.59 -10.12
CA LEU A 103 3.03 -6.04 -10.23
C LEU A 103 4.43 -6.53 -10.60
N SER A 104 5.10 -5.83 -11.52
CA SER A 104 6.45 -6.16 -11.99
C SER A 104 7.53 -5.92 -10.93
N TRP A 105 7.23 -5.16 -9.87
CA TRP A 105 8.16 -4.93 -8.78
C TRP A 105 8.41 -6.19 -7.93
N PHE A 106 7.46 -7.12 -7.91
CA PHE A 106 7.58 -8.36 -7.14
C PHE A 106 8.09 -9.49 -8.01
N GLY A 107 9.08 -10.23 -7.50
CA GLY A 107 9.58 -11.43 -8.18
C GLY A 107 8.48 -12.47 -8.39
N PRO A 108 8.56 -13.29 -9.46
CA PRO A 108 7.49 -14.21 -9.86
C PRO A 108 7.08 -15.18 -8.74
N GLN A 109 8.00 -15.56 -7.86
CA GLN A 109 7.76 -16.42 -6.70
C GLN A 109 6.76 -15.84 -5.70
N ARG A 110 6.62 -14.50 -5.62
CA ARG A 110 5.63 -13.85 -4.75
C ARG A 110 4.22 -13.89 -5.33
N GLY A 111 4.05 -14.31 -6.59
CA GLY A 111 2.73 -14.56 -7.19
C GLY A 111 1.83 -13.33 -7.22
N ALA A 112 2.42 -12.16 -7.49
CA ALA A 112 1.73 -10.88 -7.47
C ALA A 112 0.54 -10.85 -8.45
N ARG A 113 -0.64 -10.56 -7.90
CA ARG A 113 -1.88 -10.43 -8.66
C ARG A 113 -2.75 -9.33 -8.07
N LEU A 114 -3.49 -8.65 -8.93
CA LEU A 114 -4.53 -7.73 -8.48
C LEU A 114 -5.85 -8.46 -8.23
N GLN A 115 -6.50 -8.09 -7.14
CA GLN A 115 -7.88 -8.44 -6.83
C GLN A 115 -8.72 -7.18 -6.62
N SER A 116 -10.04 -7.36 -6.54
CA SER A 116 -11.00 -6.27 -6.45
C SER A 116 -10.91 -5.50 -5.12
N ALA A 117 -11.49 -4.30 -5.10
CA ALA A 117 -11.72 -3.55 -3.86
C ALA A 117 -12.48 -4.38 -2.81
N GLU A 118 -13.44 -5.20 -3.22
CA GLU A 118 -14.19 -6.08 -2.32
C GLU A 118 -13.30 -7.13 -1.66
N ALA A 119 -12.36 -7.71 -2.40
CA ALA A 119 -11.36 -8.62 -1.83
C ALA A 119 -10.46 -7.90 -0.82
N ALA A 120 -10.05 -6.67 -1.10
CA ALA A 120 -9.29 -5.84 -0.16
C ALA A 120 -10.05 -5.61 1.15
N LEU A 121 -11.31 -5.17 1.06
CA LEU A 121 -12.14 -4.91 2.23
C LEU A 121 -12.46 -6.18 3.02
N THR A 122 -12.69 -7.30 2.33
CA THR A 122 -12.90 -8.60 2.96
C THR A 122 -11.67 -9.02 3.75
N TRP A 123 -10.48 -8.94 3.14
CA TRP A 123 -9.22 -9.22 3.81
C TRP A 123 -9.00 -8.33 5.03
N LEU A 124 -9.12 -7.01 4.87
CA LEU A 124 -8.97 -6.02 5.95
C LEU A 124 -9.93 -6.25 7.12
N SER A 125 -11.16 -6.72 6.87
CA SER A 125 -12.13 -7.00 7.93
C SER A 125 -11.75 -8.19 8.81
N GLY A 126 -10.88 -9.08 8.32
CA GLY A 126 -10.33 -10.20 9.08
C GLY A 126 -9.04 -9.85 9.85
N LEU A 127 -8.50 -8.64 9.69
CA LEU A 127 -7.25 -8.24 10.33
C LEU A 127 -7.47 -7.59 11.72
N PRO A 128 -6.51 -7.74 12.65
CA PRO A 128 -6.49 -6.96 13.88
C PRO A 128 -6.36 -5.46 13.60
N ARG A 129 -6.90 -4.67 14.52
CA ARG A 129 -6.66 -3.23 14.60
C ARG A 129 -5.45 -2.97 15.49
N THR A 130 -4.71 -1.90 15.17
CA THR A 130 -3.58 -1.37 15.95
C THR A 130 -4.04 -0.52 17.11
#